data_AF-A0A2G2DK15-F1
#
_entry.id   AF-A0A2G2DK15-F1
#
_cell.length_a   1.000
_cell.length_b   1.000
_cell.length_c   1.000
_cell.angle_alpha   90.00
_cell.angle_beta   90.00
_cell.angle_gamma   90.00
#
_symmetry.space_group_name_H-M   'P 1'
#
loop_
_entity.id
_entity.type
_entity.pdbx_description
1 polymer ?
#
loop_
_entity_poly.entity_id
_entity_poly.type
_entity_poly.pdbx_seq_one_letter_code
_entity_poly.pdbx_strand_id
1 'polypeptide(L)' 'MSKNVFTKGQQVTLQSRVGLSPRTPREFTVLMRLPDNQGKAQYRIRNEEQGHERVEQGSNLELVSSVSNA' A
#
# COMPACT_ATOMS: atom_id res chain seq x y z
N MET A 1 12.51 -1.56 13.54
CA MET A 1 11.50 -1.12 12.56
C MET A 1 10.50 -2.24 12.40
N SER A 2 9.29 -2.06 12.93
CA SER A 2 8.19 -3.02 12.83
C SER A 2 7.94 -3.30 11.35
N LYS A 3 8.14 -4.55 10.91
CA LYS A 3 7.69 -4.98 9.57
C LYS A 3 6.18 -5.04 9.63
N ASN A 4 5.50 -3.94 9.32
CA ASN A 4 4.05 -3.95 9.19
C ASN A 4 3.70 -4.90 8.04
N VAL A 5 3.07 -6.03 8.38
CA VAL A 5 2.55 -6.97 7.39
C VAL A 5 1.13 -6.55 7.07
N PHE A 6 0.89 -6.12 5.83
CA PHE A 6 -0.43 -5.74 5.38
C PHE A 6 -1.26 -6.95 4.94
N THR A 7 -2.57 -6.90 5.17
CA THR A 7 -3.54 -7.94 4.79
C THR A 7 -4.50 -7.43 3.72
N LYS A 8 -5.10 -8.35 2.96
CA LYS A 8 -6.07 -8.02 1.92
C LYS A 8 -7.24 -7.21 2.51
N GLY A 9 -7.63 -6.15 1.82
CA GLY A 9 -8.73 -5.25 2.21
C GLY A 9 -8.30 -4.08 3.09
N GLN A 10 -7.08 -4.07 3.63
CA GLN A 10 -6.58 -2.89 4.34
C GLN A 10 -6.38 -1.73 3.38
N GLN A 11 -6.74 -0.53 3.82
CA GLN A 11 -6.40 0.70 3.12
C GLN A 11 -5.03 1.20 3.54
N VAL A 12 -4.24 1.57 2.55
CA VAL A 12 -2.87 2.05 2.70
C VAL A 12 -2.65 3.31 1.87
N THR A 13 -1.71 4.13 2.33
CA THR A 13 -1.12 5.24 1.59
C THR A 13 0.34 4.93 1.27
N LEU A 14 0.94 5.73 0.39
CA LEU A 14 2.35 5.68 0.06
C LEU A 14 3.13 6.65 0.93
N GLN A 15 4.20 6.18 1.59
CA GLN A 15 5.09 7.04 2.38
C GLN A 15 5.83 8.05 1.48
N SER A 16 6.36 7.57 0.35
CA SER A 16 6.98 8.40 -0.69
C SER A 16 6.18 8.35 -1.98
N ARG A 17 5.98 9.53 -2.56
CA ARG A 17 5.25 9.74 -3.81
C ARG A 17 6.11 10.36 -4.91
N VAL A 18 7.43 10.37 -4.72
CA VAL A 18 8.39 10.88 -5.71
C VAL A 18 8.22 10.11 -7.03
N GLY A 19 8.16 10.84 -8.14
CA GLY A 19 7.98 10.25 -9.49
C GLY A 19 6.54 9.88 -9.84
N LEU A 20 5.57 10.07 -8.94
CA LEU A 20 4.16 9.87 -9.27
C LEU A 20 3.52 11.15 -9.80
N SER A 21 2.62 10.99 -10.78
CA SER A 21 1.77 12.09 -11.23
C SER A 21 0.94 12.65 -10.05
N PRO A 22 0.74 13.98 -9.97
CA PRO A 22 -0.16 14.58 -8.98
C PRO A 22 -1.59 14.01 -8.99
N ARG A 23 -2.05 13.48 -10.14
CA ARG A 23 -3.37 12.84 -10.29
C ARG A 23 -3.44 11.42 -9.76
N THR A 24 -2.31 10.86 -9.32
CA THR A 24 -2.28 9.54 -8.70
C THR A 24 -3.06 9.58 -7.40
N PRO A 25 -4.04 8.69 -7.15
CA PRO A 25 -4.76 8.67 -5.89
C PRO A 25 -3.85 8.47 -4.68
N ARG A 26 -4.32 8.91 -3.51
CA ARG A 26 -3.56 8.86 -2.25
C ARG A 26 -3.72 7.53 -1.53
N GLU A 27 -4.92 6.96 -1.60
CA GLU A 27 -5.30 5.76 -0.89
C GLU A 27 -5.45 4.59 -1.85
N PHE A 28 -5.09 3.41 -1.37
CA PHE A 28 -5.15 2.16 -2.11
C PHE A 28 -5.61 1.04 -1.19
N THR A 29 -6.33 0.09 -1.75
CA THR A 29 -6.72 -1.14 -1.05
C THR A 29 -5.69 -2.22 -1.37
N VAL A 30 -5.20 -2.92 -0.35
CA VAL A 30 -4.30 -4.06 -0.51
C VAL A 30 -5.08 -5.24 -1.10
N LEU A 31 -4.63 -5.76 -2.24
CA LEU A 31 -5.22 -6.94 -2.86
C LEU A 31 -4.57 -8.23 -2.37
N MET A 32 -3.24 -8.25 -2.30
CA MET A 32 -2.48 -9.41 -1.83
C MET A 32 -1.01 -9.07 -1.54
N ARG A 33 -0.37 -9.88 -0.69
CA ARG A 33 1.08 -9.95 -0.56
C ARG A 33 1.65 -10.79 -1.71
N LEU A 34 2.72 -10.33 -2.32
CA LEU A 34 3.48 -11.04 -3.35
C LEU A 34 4.70 -11.75 -2.74
N PRO A 35 5.34 -12.68 -3.48
CA PRO A 35 6.64 -13.21 -3.09
C PRO A 35 7.66 -12.09 -2.86
N ASP A 36 8.57 -12.31 -1.92
CA ASP A 36 9.58 -11.30 -1.60
C ASP A 36 10.54 -11.10 -2.77
N ASN A 37 10.85 -9.84 -3.06
CA ASN A 37 11.84 -9.47 -4.07
C ASN A 37 13.11 -9.00 -3.37
N GLN A 38 14.21 -9.73 -3.51
CA GLN A 38 15.48 -9.46 -2.81
C GLN A 38 15.29 -9.33 -1.27
N GLY A 39 14.45 -10.19 -0.69
CA GLY A 39 14.13 -10.17 0.74
C GLY A 39 13.22 -9.03 1.20
N LYS A 40 12.67 -8.24 0.26
CA LYS A 40 11.74 -7.15 0.54
C LYS A 40 10.32 -7.58 0.23
N ALA A 41 9.42 -7.39 1.19
CA ALA A 41 7.99 -7.65 1.01
C ALA A 41 7.40 -6.73 -0.06
N GLN A 42 6.58 -7.29 -0.94
CA GLN A 42 5.87 -6.56 -1.96
C GLN A 42 4.37 -6.84 -1.88
N TYR A 43 3.59 -5.85 -2.28
CA TYR A 43 2.13 -5.90 -2.22
C TYR A 43 1.55 -5.41 -3.53
N ARG A 44 0.51 -6.08 -4.00
CA ARG A 44 -0.35 -5.55 -5.05
C ARG A 44 -1.45 -4.73 -4.41
N ILE A 45 -1.57 -3.47 -4.80
CA ILE A 45 -2.55 -2.51 -4.27
C ILE A 45 -3.34 -1.90 -5.43
N ARG A 46 -4.58 -1.49 -5.17
CA ARG A 46 -5.50 -0.95 -6.17
C ARG A 46 -6.14 0.33 -5.68
N ASN A 47 -6.24 1.35 -6.53
CA ASN A 47 -7.09 2.50 -6.21
C ASN A 47 -8.55 2.19 -6.56
N GLU A 48 -9.48 2.65 -5.73
CA GLU A 48 -10.91 2.40 -5.96
C GLU A 48 -11.49 3.36 -7.01
N GLU A 49 -11.00 4.59 -7.05
CA GLU A 49 -11.48 5.64 -7.96
C GLU A 49 -11.25 5.32 -9.44
N GLN A 50 -10.07 4.79 -9.80
CA GLN A 50 -9.69 4.57 -11.20
C GLN A 50 -9.49 3.08 -11.53
N GLY A 51 -9.58 2.19 -10.54
CA GLY A 51 -9.32 0.77 -10.69
C GLY A 51 -7.87 0.40 -11.05
N HIS A 52 -6.93 1.34 -11.02
CA HIS A 52 -5.52 1.13 -11.32
C HIS A 52 -4.82 0.34 -10.22
N GLU A 53 -4.14 -0.73 -10.64
CA GLU A 53 -3.31 -1.56 -9.77
C GLU A 53 -1.84 -1.19 -9.87
N ARG A 54 -1.09 -1.43 -8.79
CA ARG A 54 0.37 -1.34 -8.79
C ARG A 54 0.99 -2.32 -7.80
N VAL A 55 2.27 -2.57 -7.99
CA VAL A 55 3.10 -3.31 -7.03
C VAL A 55 3.95 -2.31 -6.27
N GLU A 56 3.92 -2.40 -4.95
CA GLU A 56 4.66 -1.51 -4.05
C GLU A 56 5.42 -2.31 -3.00
N GLN A 57 6.57 -1.80 -2.53
CA GLN A 57 7.28 -2.41 -1.41
C GLN A 57 6.55 -2.11 -0.11
N GLY A 58 6.47 -3.08 0.80
CA GLY A 58 5.84 -2.87 2.11
C GLY A 58 6.48 -1.74 2.92
N SER A 59 7.77 -1.46 2.70
CA SER A 59 8.47 -0.34 3.33
C SER A 59 8.01 1.04 2.85
N ASN A 60 7.31 1.13 1.71
CA ASN A 60 6.74 2.38 1.19
C ASN A 60 5.23 2.48 1.49
N LEU A 61 4.66 1.54 2.23
CA LEU A 61 3.24 1.54 2.58
C LEU A 61 3.03 1.96 4.04
N GLU A 62 1.93 2.66 4.28
CA GLU A 62 1.47 3.03 5.60
C GLU A 62 -0.03 2.79 5.69
N LEU A 63 -0.51 2.26 6.83
CA LEU A 63 -1.94 2.01 7.02
C LEU A 63 -2.66 3.36 7.13
N VAL A 64 -3.74 3.55 6.37
CA VAL A 64 -4.66 4.66 6.60
C VAL A 64 -5.38 4.31 7.90
N SER A 65 -5.02 5.00 8.99
CA SER A 65 -5.42 4.76 10.39
C SER A 65 -6.57 3.76 10.56
N SER A 66 -6.33 2.63 11.23
CA SER A 66 -7.44 1.92 11.85
C SER A 66 -8.10 2.90 12.82
N VAL A 67 -9.39 3.16 12.66
CA VAL A 67 -10.16 3.90 13.66
C VAL A 67 -9.95 3.18 14.98
N SER A 68 -9.10 3.73 15.85
CA SER A 68 -8.96 3.28 17.22
C SER A 68 -10.21 3.76 17.94
N ASN A 69 -11.28 2.97 17.87
CA ASN A 69 -12.38 3.11 18.81
C ASN A 69 -11.81 2.75 20.19
N ALA A 70 -11.58 3.80 20.99
CA ALA A 70 -11.36 3.71 22.42
C ALA A 70 -12.65 3.31 23.14
#